data_AF-A0A0K8Q5C3-F1
#
_entry.id   AF-A0A0K8Q5C3-F1
#
_cell.length_a   1.000
_cell.length_b   1.000
_cell.length_c   1.000
_cell.angle_alpha   90.00
_cell.angle_beta   90.00
_cell.angle_gamma   90.00
#
_symmetry.space_group_name_H-M   'P 1'
#
loop_
_entity.id
_entity.type
_entity.pdbx_description
1 polymer ?
#
loop_
_entity_poly.entity_id
_entity_poly.type
_entity_poly.pdbx_seq_one_letter_code
_entity_poly.pdbx_strand_id
1 'polypeptide(L)' 'MNPTASAARVATTQASPSQTLSRGIRALEILAEAERPLTIAELADSMGVHRSVAYRILRTLEDHSLL' A
#
# COMPACT_ATOMS: atom_id res chain seq x y z
N MET A 1 -13.13 48.65 7.89
CA MET A 1 -12.29 48.68 9.10
C MET A 1 -12.89 47.70 10.09
N ASN A 2 -12.26 46.63 10.54
CA ASN A 2 -10.96 46.03 10.29
C ASN A 2 -11.13 44.50 10.50
N PRO A 3 -10.18 43.70 10.01
CA PRO A 3 -10.19 42.24 10.03
C PRO A 3 -9.71 41.75 11.39
N THR A 4 -10.26 40.65 11.92
CA THR A 4 -9.53 39.89 12.94
C THR A 4 -9.95 38.43 12.91
N ALA A 5 -8.92 37.58 12.84
CA ALA A 5 -8.92 36.16 13.14
C ALA A 5 -9.57 35.23 12.11
N SER A 6 -9.01 35.26 10.89
CA SER A 6 -8.60 34.00 10.25
C SER A 6 -7.59 33.33 11.18
N ALA A 7 -8.08 32.63 12.21
CA ALA A 7 -7.27 31.72 13.00
C ALA A 7 -6.96 30.56 12.06
N ALA A 8 -5.85 30.71 11.34
CA ALA A 8 -5.27 29.69 10.50
C ALA A 8 -5.19 28.41 11.31
N ARG A 9 -6.13 27.50 11.05
CA ARG A 9 -6.06 26.12 11.45
C ARG A 9 -4.75 25.62 10.87
N VAL A 10 -3.75 25.49 11.72
CA VAL A 10 -2.51 24.79 11.40
C VAL A 10 -2.94 23.36 11.14
N ALA A 11 -3.35 23.10 9.91
CA ALA A 11 -3.48 21.76 9.40
C ALA A 11 -2.06 21.22 9.44
N THR A 12 -1.78 20.40 10.46
CA THR A 12 -0.65 19.51 10.38
C THR A 12 -0.89 18.69 9.11
N THR A 13 -0.15 18.99 8.05
CA THR A 13 -0.08 18.12 6.88
C THR A 13 0.58 16.85 7.35
N GLN A 14 -0.18 15.98 8.03
CA GLN A 14 0.23 14.60 8.22
C GLN A 14 0.40 14.06 6.81
N ALA A 15 1.66 13.79 6.44
CA ALA A 15 1.96 13.22 5.15
C ALA A 15 1.13 11.94 5.01
N SER A 16 0.27 11.90 3.98
CA SER A 16 -0.54 10.72 3.73
C SER A 16 0.40 9.51 3.61
N PRO A 17 0.12 8.40 4.32
CA PRO A 17 0.97 7.22 4.24
C PRO A 17 1.11 6.75 2.79
N SER A 18 2.30 6.25 2.45
CA SER A 18 2.61 5.82 1.09
C SER A 18 1.71 4.66 0.66
N GLN A 19 0.76 4.94 -0.23
CA GLN A 19 -0.19 3.96 -0.74
C GLN A 19 0.52 2.76 -1.39
N THR A 20 1.62 3.00 -2.11
CA THR A 20 2.41 1.94 -2.75
C THR A 20 3.04 1.03 -1.71
N LEU A 21 3.64 1.59 -0.66
CA LEU A 21 4.23 0.80 0.42
C LEU A 21 3.16 0.02 1.18
N SER A 22 2.02 0.64 1.48
CA SER A 22 0.89 -0.05 2.12
C SER A 22 0.41 -1.25 1.31
N ARG A 23 0.40 -1.17 -0.02
CA ARG A 23 0.05 -2.31 -0.89
C ARG A 23 1.11 -3.41 -0.86
N GLY A 24 2.40 -3.05 -0.81
CA GLY A 24 3.49 -4.02 -0.68
C GLY A 24 3.43 -4.78 0.64
N ILE A 25 3.23 -4.07 1.76
CA ILE A 25 3.04 -4.67 3.08
C ILE A 25 1.83 -5.61 3.09
N ARG A 26 0.70 -5.17 2.52
CA ARG A 26 -0.50 -6.01 2.44
C ARG A 26 -0.27 -7.30 1.65
N ALA A 27 0.53 -7.26 0.59
CA ALA A 27 0.89 -8.47 -0.16
C ALA A 27 1.67 -9.47 0.69
N LEU A 28 2.65 -8.99 1.49
CA LEU A 28 3.42 -9.83 2.42
C LEU A 28 2.53 -10.46 3.49
N GLU A 29 1.59 -9.70 4.06
CA GLU A 29 0.62 -10.21 5.05
C GLU A 29 -0.20 -11.38 4.46
N ILE A 30 -0.76 -11.20 3.27
CA ILE A 30 -1.57 -12.23 2.60
C ILE A 30 -0.72 -13.49 2.33
N LEU A 31 0.52 -13.33 1.87
CA LEU A 31 1.41 -14.45 1.59
C LEU A 31 1.83 -15.18 2.88
N ALA A 32 2.07 -14.44 3.97
CA ALA A 32 2.43 -15.02 5.25
C ALA A 32 1.27 -15.78 5.92
N GLU A 33 0.02 -15.32 5.71
CA GLU A 33 -1.19 -15.97 6.22
C GLU A 33 -1.64 -17.17 5.36
N ALA A 34 -1.10 -17.35 4.15
CA ALA A 34 -1.53 -18.39 3.24
C ALA A 34 -1.06 -19.80 3.68
N GLU A 35 -2.00 -20.72 3.87
CA GLU A 35 -1.71 -22.12 4.22
C GLU A 35 -1.08 -22.93 3.06
N ARG A 36 -1.11 -22.39 1.85
CA ARG A 36 -0.53 -22.97 0.64
C ARG A 36 0.07 -21.90 -0.26
N PRO A 37 0.97 -22.27 -1.17
CA PRO A 37 1.43 -21.36 -2.23
C PRO A 37 0.24 -20.77 -3.00
N LEU A 38 0.27 -19.45 -3.18
CA LEU A 38 -0.70 -18.73 -3.98
C LEU A 38 -0.16 -18.50 -5.39
N THR A 39 -1.04 -18.59 -6.38
CA THR A 39 -0.74 -18.08 -7.72
C THR A 39 -0.83 -16.55 -7.72
N ILE A 40 -0.17 -15.90 -8.70
CA ILE A 40 -0.26 -14.44 -8.90
C ILE A 40 -1.71 -13.99 -9.08
N ALA A 41 -2.55 -14.83 -9.69
CA ALA A 41 -3.97 -14.57 -9.87
C ALA A 41 -4.71 -14.48 -8.53
N GLU A 42 -4.53 -15.49 -7.67
CA GLU A 42 -5.19 -15.57 -6.37
C GLU A 42 -4.74 -14.44 -5.43
N LEU A 43 -3.45 -14.07 -5.47
CA LEU A 43 -2.95 -12.90 -4.75
C LEU A 43 -3.60 -11.61 -5.25
N ALA A 44 -3.70 -11.43 -6.57
CA ALA A 44 -4.31 -10.24 -7.16
C ALA A 44 -5.79 -10.10 -6.78
N ASP A 45 -6.53 -11.22 -6.82
CA ASP A 45 -7.93 -11.29 -6.40
C ASP A 45 -8.07 -10.95 -4.90
N SER A 46 -7.19 -11.50 -4.05
CA SER A 46 -7.17 -11.23 -2.60
C SER A 46 -6.84 -9.77 -2.26
N MET A 47 -6.03 -9.12 -3.09
CA MET A 47 -5.67 -7.71 -2.95
C MET A 47 -6.71 -6.76 -3.58
N GLY A 48 -7.67 -7.27 -4.36
CA GLY A 48 -8.62 -6.44 -5.12
C GLY A 48 -7.94 -5.59 -6.20
N VAL A 49 -6.88 -6.10 -6.82
CA VAL A 49 -6.10 -5.39 -7.85
C VAL A 49 -5.94 -6.21 -9.13
N HIS A 50 -5.55 -5.55 -10.21
CA HIS A 50 -5.22 -6.25 -11.45
C HIS A 50 -3.96 -7.12 -11.29
N ARG A 51 -3.89 -8.25 -11.99
CA ARG A 51 -2.72 -9.16 -11.98
C ARG A 51 -1.39 -8.46 -12.26
N SER A 52 -1.37 -7.48 -13.16
CA SER A 52 -0.16 -6.71 -13.49
C SER A 52 0.34 -5.85 -12.32
N VAL A 53 -0.55 -5.40 -11.44
CA VAL A 53 -0.18 -4.65 -10.24
C VAL A 53 0.43 -5.59 -9.21
N ALA A 54 -0.22 -6.74 -8.96
CA ALA A 54 0.32 -7.77 -8.06
C ALA A 54 1.70 -8.25 -8.52
N TYR A 55 1.89 -8.51 -9.82
CA TYR A 55 3.19 -8.91 -10.37
C TYR A 55 4.29 -7.88 -10.13
N ARG A 56 4.01 -6.58 -10.35
CA ARG A 56 5.00 -5.52 -10.11
C ARG A 56 5.38 -5.41 -8.64
N ILE A 57 4.42 -5.57 -7.74
CA ILE A 57 4.68 -5.58 -6.30
C ILE A 57 5.58 -6.76 -5.93
N LEU A 58 5.23 -7.97 -6.36
CA LEU A 58 6.02 -9.19 -6.10
C LEU A 58 7.45 -9.03 -6.60
N ARG A 59 7.64 -8.58 -7.85
CA ARG A 59 8.97 -8.36 -8.43
C ARG A 59 9.80 -7.38 -7.61
N THR A 60 9.19 -6.29 -7.15
CA THR A 60 9.89 -5.33 -6.27
C THR A 60 10.26 -5.97 -4.94
N LEU A 61 9.39 -6.77 -4.32
CA LEU A 61 9.68 -7.46 -3.07
C LEU A 61 10.80 -8.50 -3.23
N GLU A 62 10.80 -9.26 -4.32
CA GLU A 62 11.88 -10.18 -4.72
C GLU A 62 13.21 -9.45 -4.95
N ASP A 63 13.19 -8.33 -5.68
CA ASP A 63 14.36 -7.48 -5.93
C ASP A 63 14.96 -6.93 -4.61
N HIS A 64 14.16 -6.88 -3.54
CA HIS A 64 14.56 -6.50 -2.18
C HIS A 64 14.80 -7.70 -1.24
N SER A 65 14.76 -8.94 -1.73
CA SER A 65 14.93 -10.18 -0.94
C SER A 65 13.95 -10.33 0.23
N LEU A 66 12.73 -9.84 0.06
CA LEU A 66 11.65 -9.97 1.05
C LEU A 66 10.73 -11.18 0.79
N LEU A 67 10.97 -11.89 -0.32
CA LEU A 67 10.28 -13.10 -0.76
C LEU A 67 11.31 -14.11 -1.30
#